data_AF-A0A0N4YZA8-F1
#
_entry.id   AF-A0A0N4YZA8-F1
#
_cell.length_a   1.000
_cell.length_b   1.000
_cell.length_c   1.000
_cell.angle_alpha   90.00
_cell.angle_beta   90.00
_cell.angle_gamma   90.00
#
_symmetry.space_group_name_H-M   'P 1'
#
loop_
_entity.id
_entity.type
_entity.pdbx_description
1 polymer ?
#
loop_
_entity_poly.entity_id
_entity_poly.type
_entity_poly.pdbx_seq_one_letter_code
_entity_poly.pdbx_strand_id
1 'polypeptide(L)'
;MQPLMRGLLKKLSEWGLLEESQWDPMRYLSCLEPAGFVDVKIDYKTDKKAGEYQLITSRRPSSDKKLDDPDVALRELEMQIKKEMLIAELLKSRRKLTKEEQSILDEDLPVGKKS
;
A
#
# COMPACT_ATOMS: atom_id res chain seq x y z
N MET A 1 -14.67 36.39 10.52
CA MET A 1 -14.63 35.92 9.12
C MET A 1 -14.26 34.44 9.18
N GLN A 2 -15.18 33.55 8.80
CA GLN A 2 -15.20 32.14 9.25
C GLN A 2 -14.28 31.21 8.43
N PRO A 3 -13.71 30.15 9.05
CA PRO A 3 -12.96 29.13 8.34
C PRO A 3 -13.93 28.14 7.67
N LEU A 4 -14.12 28.32 6.36
CA LEU A 4 -15.30 27.82 5.63
C LEU A 4 -15.12 26.45 4.96
N MET A 5 -13.94 25.83 5.00
CA MET A 5 -13.66 24.65 4.16
C MET A 5 -14.58 23.46 4.49
N ARG A 6 -14.68 23.08 5.78
CA ARG A 6 -15.50 21.92 6.20
C ARG A 6 -17.00 22.20 6.12
N GLY A 7 -17.42 23.44 6.40
CA GLY A 7 -18.83 23.84 6.32
C GLY A 7 -19.34 23.93 4.88
N LEU A 8 -18.49 24.38 3.95
CA LEU A 8 -18.80 24.43 2.53
C LEU A 8 -18.90 23.02 1.92
N LEU A 9 -17.96 22.14 2.22
CA LEU A 9 -17.96 20.75 1.73
C LEU A 9 -19.19 19.97 2.20
N LYS A 10 -19.61 20.16 3.46
CA LYS A 10 -20.88 19.60 3.96
C LYS A 10 -22.09 20.09 3.18
N LYS A 11 -22.20 21.39 2.92
CA LYS A 11 -23.30 21.96 2.13
C LYS A 11 -23.32 21.44 0.70
N LEU A 12 -22.15 21.26 0.09
CA LEU A 12 -22.03 20.67 -1.24
C LEU A 12 -22.49 19.19 -1.25
N SER A 13 -22.27 18.45 -0.16
CA SER A 13 -22.87 17.13 0.00
C SER A 13 -24.38 17.17 0.21
N GLU A 14 -24.88 18.10 1.01
CA GLU A 14 -26.33 18.31 1.19
C GLU A 14 -27.03 18.67 -0.14
N TRP A 15 -26.32 19.37 -1.03
CA TRP A 15 -26.79 19.70 -2.39
C TRP A 15 -26.62 18.56 -3.40
N GLY A 16 -26.04 17.42 -3.01
CA GLY A 16 -25.81 16.27 -3.88
C GLY A 16 -24.72 16.47 -4.94
N LEU A 17 -23.89 17.51 -4.80
CA LEU A 17 -22.77 17.79 -5.71
C LEU A 17 -21.52 16.97 -5.37
N LEU A 18 -21.39 16.58 -4.10
CA LEU A 18 -20.29 15.76 -3.60
C LEU A 18 -20.85 14.64 -2.71
N GLU A 19 -20.23 13.48 -2.75
CA GLU A 19 -20.45 12.45 -1.74
C GLU A 19 -19.54 12.69 -0.52
N GLU A 20 -19.96 12.26 0.67
CA GLU A 20 -19.14 12.30 1.89
C GLU A 20 -17.81 11.57 1.70
N SER A 21 -17.82 10.52 0.88
CA SER A 21 -16.65 9.77 0.43
C SER A 21 -15.57 10.63 -0.24
N GLN A 22 -15.95 11.75 -0.86
CA GLN A 22 -15.04 12.58 -1.65
C GLN A 22 -14.31 13.65 -0.83
N TRP A 23 -14.80 13.94 0.38
CA TRP A 23 -14.22 15.02 1.20
C TRP A 23 -13.91 14.61 2.65
N ASP A 24 -14.28 13.41 3.10
CA ASP A 24 -13.90 12.89 4.41
C ASP A 24 -12.37 12.68 4.51
N PRO A 25 -11.65 13.45 5.36
CA PRO A 25 -10.22 13.30 5.54
C PRO A 25 -9.83 11.92 6.07
N MET A 26 -10.70 11.29 6.88
CA MET A 26 -10.44 9.98 7.46
C MET A 26 -10.38 8.89 6.38
N ARG A 27 -11.18 9.02 5.33
CA ARG A 27 -11.12 8.13 4.18
C ARG A 27 -9.80 8.29 3.42
N TYR A 28 -9.33 9.51 3.23
CA TYR A 28 -8.00 9.74 2.62
C TYR A 28 -6.89 9.10 3.46
N LEU A 29 -6.93 9.28 4.78
CA LEU A 29 -5.97 8.68 5.72
C LEU A 29 -5.98 7.16 5.69
N SER A 30 -7.17 6.54 5.60
CA SER A 30 -7.31 5.08 5.55
C SER A 30 -6.61 4.43 4.34
N CYS A 31 -6.36 5.21 3.28
CA CYS A 31 -5.67 4.75 2.08
C CYS A 31 -4.14 4.94 2.14
N LEU A 32 -3.63 5.77 3.07
CA LEU A 32 -2.19 6.11 3.09
C LEU A 32 -1.33 4.97 3.62
N GLU A 33 -1.75 4.31 4.71
CA GLU A 33 -1.00 3.18 5.28
C GLU A 33 -0.93 1.97 4.34
N PRO A 34 -2.04 1.50 3.72
CA PRO A 34 -1.98 0.40 2.76
C PRO A 34 -1.17 0.74 1.50
N ALA A 35 -1.12 2.01 1.12
CA ALA A 35 -0.30 2.48 0.00
C ALA A 35 1.20 2.60 0.36
N GLY A 36 1.60 2.21 1.57
CA GLY A 36 2.99 2.17 2.01
C GLY A 36 3.56 3.51 2.45
N PHE A 37 2.74 4.57 2.54
CA PHE A 37 3.20 5.84 3.10
C PHE A 37 3.50 5.70 4.60
N VAL A 38 4.58 6.33 5.04
CA VAL A 38 5.04 6.29 6.43
C VAL A 38 4.99 7.69 7.04
N ASP A 39 4.98 7.77 8.38
CA ASP A 39 4.94 9.04 9.12
C ASP A 39 3.74 9.93 8.75
N VAL A 40 2.56 9.34 8.61
CA VAL A 40 1.30 10.06 8.38
C VAL A 40 0.93 10.90 9.61
N LYS A 41 0.74 12.20 9.42
CA LYS A 41 0.39 13.17 10.47
C LYS A 41 -0.69 14.13 9.99
N ILE A 42 -1.54 14.57 10.91
CA ILE A 42 -2.58 15.58 10.67
C ILE A 42 -2.31 16.76 11.60
N ASP A 43 -2.03 17.92 11.03
CA ASP A 43 -1.87 19.16 11.76
C ASP A 43 -3.07 20.08 11.54
N TYR A 44 -3.62 20.60 12.63
CA TYR A 44 -4.68 21.62 12.59
C TYR A 44 -4.03 22.99 12.73
N LYS A 45 -4.07 23.80 11.67
CA LYS A 45 -3.42 25.11 11.63
C LYS A 45 -4.45 26.20 11.42
N THR A 46 -4.18 27.35 12.01
CA THR A 46 -4.98 28.57 11.83
C THR A 46 -4.08 29.65 11.26
N ASP A 47 -4.41 30.16 10.08
CA ASP A 47 -3.70 31.27 9.43
C ASP A 47 -4.63 32.50 9.37
N LYS A 48 -4.04 33.67 9.58
CA LYS A 48 -4.75 34.96 9.50
C LYS A 48 -5.29 35.25 8.10
N LYS A 49 -4.70 34.70 7.05
CA LYS A 49 -5.14 34.90 5.65
C LYS A 49 -6.02 33.76 5.13
N ALA A 50 -5.67 32.51 5.41
CA ALA A 50 -6.37 31.33 4.86
C ALA A 50 -7.44 30.76 5.80
N GLY A 51 -7.50 31.21 7.06
CA GLY A 51 -8.39 30.64 8.07
C GLY A 51 -7.85 29.33 8.67
N GLU A 52 -8.73 28.55 9.27
CA GLU A 52 -8.42 27.23 9.84
C GLU A 52 -8.42 26.17 8.74
N TYR A 53 -7.36 25.36 8.70
CA TYR A 53 -7.21 24.26 7.76
C TYR A 53 -6.56 23.05 8.42
N GLN A 54 -6.77 21.90 7.79
CA GLN A 54 -6.15 20.63 8.17
C GLN A 54 -5.07 20.31 7.16
N LEU A 55 -3.86 20.01 7.63
CA LEU A 55 -2.73 19.66 6.79
C LEU A 55 -2.36 18.21 7.06
N ILE A 56 -2.54 17.35 6.06
CA ILE A 56 -2.11 15.95 6.12
C ILE A 56 -0.71 15.88 5.50
N THR A 57 0.26 15.38 6.27
CA THR A 57 1.64 15.20 5.82
C THR A 57 2.00 13.72 5.90
N SER A 58 2.66 13.19 4.88
CA SER A 58 3.14 11.81 4.85
C SER A 58 4.48 11.74 4.13
N ARG A 59 5.33 10.79 4.50
CA ARG A 59 6.59 10.53 3.82
C ARG A 59 6.41 9.35 2.86
N ARG A 60 6.89 9.51 1.62
CA ARG A 60 7.04 8.39 0.69
C ARG A 60 8.10 7.43 1.25
N PRO A 61 7.84 6.13 1.34
CA PRO A 61 8.84 5.18 1.85
C PRO A 61 10.10 5.27 0.99
N SER A 62 11.25 5.33 1.65
CA SER A 62 12.56 5.30 0.99
C SER A 62 12.80 3.89 0.46
N SER A 63 12.65 3.76 -0.86
CA SER A 63 12.79 2.57 -1.71
C SER A 63 11.87 1.38 -1.37
N ASP A 64 11.04 1.02 -2.35
CA ASP A 64 10.77 -0.38 -2.61
C ASP A 64 12.13 -1.03 -2.90
N LYS A 65 12.83 -1.52 -1.87
CA LYS A 65 14.14 -2.17 -2.02
C LYS A 65 14.12 -3.35 -3.02
N LYS A 66 12.92 -3.84 -3.37
CA LYS A 66 12.69 -4.86 -4.40
C LYS A 66 12.94 -4.38 -5.83
N LEU A 67 12.99 -3.06 -6.06
CA LEU A 67 13.25 -2.47 -7.39
C LEU A 67 14.69 -1.97 -7.57
N ASP A 68 15.54 -2.05 -6.53
CA ASP A 68 16.91 -1.55 -6.61
C ASP A 68 17.83 -2.45 -7.47
N ASP A 69 17.47 -3.74 -7.67
CA ASP A 69 18.17 -4.66 -8.57
C ASP A 69 17.17 -5.50 -9.40
N PRO A 70 17.03 -5.22 -10.72
CA PRO A 70 16.10 -5.95 -11.58
C PRO A 70 16.44 -7.43 -11.73
N ASP A 71 17.72 -7.82 -11.61
CA ASP A 71 18.13 -9.22 -11.72
C ASP A 71 17.72 -10.02 -10.48
N VAL A 72 17.75 -9.40 -9.30
CA VAL A 72 17.26 -9.99 -8.06
C VAL A 72 15.73 -10.15 -8.11
N ALA A 73 15.02 -9.11 -8.55
CA ALA A 73 13.57 -9.14 -8.71
C ALA A 73 13.12 -10.23 -9.69
N LEU A 74 13.84 -10.40 -10.81
CA LEU A 74 13.55 -11.44 -11.80
C LEU A 74 13.75 -12.84 -11.22
N ARG A 75 14.84 -13.07 -10.46
CA ARG A 75 15.08 -14.37 -9.79
C ARG A 75 14.00 -14.71 -8.76
N GLU A 76 13.57 -13.73 -7.96
CA GLU A 76 12.48 -13.92 -6.99
C GLU A 76 11.18 -14.30 -7.70
N LEU A 77 10.85 -13.61 -8.79
CA LEU A 77 9.66 -13.87 -9.59
C LEU A 77 9.71 -15.26 -10.25
N GLU A 78 10.84 -15.63 -10.84
CA GLU A 78 11.04 -16.97 -11.43
C GLU A 78 10.84 -18.09 -10.40
N MET A 79 11.35 -17.91 -9.18
CA MET A 79 11.19 -18.88 -8.10
C MET A 79 9.72 -18.99 -7.65
N GLN A 80 9.02 -17.85 -7.51
CA GLN A 80 7.59 -17.84 -7.21
C GLN A 80 6.77 -18.58 -8.27
N ILE A 81 7.02 -18.28 -9.56
CA ILE A 81 6.34 -18.95 -10.68
C ILE A 81 6.57 -20.46 -10.63
N LYS A 82 7.82 -20.90 -10.40
CA LYS A 82 8.15 -22.34 -10.28
C LYS A 82 7.39 -23.02 -9.15
N LYS A 83 7.31 -22.39 -7.97
CA LYS A 83 6.57 -22.94 -6.82
C LYS A 83 5.07 -23.04 -7.10
N GLU A 84 4.47 -22.00 -7.65
CA GLU A 84 3.04 -21.99 -7.99
C GLU A 84 2.69 -23.04 -9.04
N MET A 85 3.51 -23.18 -10.09
CA MET A 85 3.32 -24.20 -11.12
C MET A 85 3.40 -25.61 -10.55
N LEU A 86 4.37 -25.87 -9.68
CA LEU A 86 4.52 -27.17 -9.01
C LEU A 86 3.29 -27.48 -8.14
N ILE A 87 2.83 -26.52 -7.33
CA ILE A 87 1.62 -26.67 -6.52
C ILE A 87 0.39 -26.97 -7.39
N ALA A 88 0.22 -26.22 -8.49
CA ALA A 88 -0.89 -26.42 -9.41
C ALA A 88 -0.89 -27.83 -10.03
N GLU A 89 0.28 -28.32 -10.44
CA GLU A 89 0.43 -29.66 -11.02
C GLU A 89 0.20 -30.77 -9.97
N LEU A 90 0.64 -30.58 -8.72
CA LEU A 90 0.38 -31.51 -7.63
C LEU A 90 -1.12 -31.59 -7.28
N LEU A 91 -1.80 -30.44 -7.23
CA LEU A 91 -3.24 -30.39 -7.01
C LEU A 91 -4.01 -31.08 -8.15
N LYS A 92 -3.55 -30.92 -9.39
CA LYS A 92 -4.15 -31.53 -10.57
C LYS A 92 -3.91 -33.04 -10.66
N SER A 93 -2.68 -33.47 -10.36
CA SER A 93 -2.26 -34.88 -10.47
C SER A 93 -2.60 -35.74 -9.26
N ARG A 94 -2.88 -35.12 -8.09
CA ARG A 94 -3.08 -35.78 -6.78
C ARG A 94 -1.95 -36.74 -6.41
N ARG A 95 -0.75 -36.52 -6.96
CA ARG A 95 0.43 -37.33 -6.69
C ARG A 95 1.10 -36.87 -5.41
N LYS A 96 1.82 -37.79 -4.77
CA LYS A 96 2.65 -37.45 -3.61
C LYS A 96 3.90 -36.74 -4.11
N LEU A 97 4.30 -35.74 -3.35
CA LEU A 97 5.49 -34.94 -3.59
C LEU A 97 6.76 -35.80 -3.55
N THR A 98 7.66 -35.58 -4.51
CA THR A 98 9.00 -36.17 -4.48
C THR A 98 9.93 -35.37 -3.56
N LYS A 99 11.04 -35.98 -3.14
CA LYS A 99 12.02 -35.32 -2.25
C LYS A 99 12.67 -34.09 -2.90
N GLU A 100 12.82 -34.10 -4.21
CA GLU A 100 13.38 -32.99 -5.00
C GLU A 100 12.39 -31.82 -5.06
N GLU A 101 11.11 -32.11 -5.30
CA GLU A 101 10.04 -31.11 -5.30
C GLU A 101 9.81 -30.48 -3.92
N GLN A 102 9.96 -31.26 -2.84
CA GLN A 102 9.94 -30.74 -1.47
C GLN A 102 11.07 -29.73 -1.25
N SER A 103 12.28 -30.00 -1.76
CA SER A 103 13.41 -29.07 -1.64
C SER A 103 13.17 -27.73 -2.35
N ILE A 104 12.40 -27.71 -3.44
CA ILE A 104 12.04 -26.47 -4.15
C ILE A 104 11.05 -25.64 -3.33
N LEU A 105 10.12 -26.30 -2.64
CA LEU A 105 9.14 -25.61 -1.79
C LEU A 105 9.81 -25.04 -0.53
N ASP A 106 10.75 -25.79 0.06
CA ASP A 106 11.47 -25.45 1.29
C ASP A 106 12.56 -24.38 1.07
N GLU A 107 12.93 -24.06 -0.18
CA GLU A 107 13.92 -23.03 -0.49
C GLU A 107 13.37 -21.64 -0.11
N ASP A 108 13.90 -21.02 0.95
CA ASP A 108 13.50 -19.67 1.36
C ASP A 108 13.87 -18.64 0.29
N LEU A 109 12.94 -17.71 0.01
CA LEU A 109 13.24 -16.55 -0.84
C LEU A 109 14.46 -15.82 -0.23
N PRO A 110 15.46 -15.44 -1.04
CA PRO A 110 16.65 -14.79 -0.53
C PRO A 110 16.27 -13.45 0.11
N VAL A 111 16.04 -13.44 1.42
CA VAL A 111 15.82 -12.21 2.17
C VAL A 111 17.13 -11.44 2.11
N GLY A 112 17.13 -10.33 1.36
CA GLY A 112 18.30 -9.48 1.16
C GLY A 112 19.05 -9.27 2.46
N LYS A 113 20.31 -9.70 2.50
CA LYS A 113 21.21 -9.48 3.65
C LYS A 113 21.26 -7.98 3.91
N LYS A 114 20.79 -7.58 5.10
CA LYS A 114 21.04 -6.25 5.65
C LYS A 114 22.55 -6.13 5.92
N SER A 115 23.27 -5.43 5.06
CA SER A 115 24.56 -4.83 5.39
C SER A 115 24.34 -3.39 5.82
#